data_AF-A0AB33BF98-F1
#
_entry.id   AF-A0AB33BF98-F1
#
_cell.length_a   1.000
_cell.length_b   1.000
_cell.length_c   1.000
_cell.angle_alpha   90.00
_cell.angle_beta   90.00
_cell.angle_gamma   90.00
#
_symmetry.space_group_name_H-M   'P 1'
#
loop_
_entity.id
_entity.type
_entity.pdbx_description
1 polymer ?
#
loop_
_entity_poly.entity_id
_entity_poly.type
_entity_poly.pdbx_seq_one_letter_code
_entity_poly.pdbx_strand_id
1 'polypeptide(L)' 'MLFTRLFSMIWAYFDVLCFVLGAVCIVGFAFTFGFSWGILATGIALFFTGFLSELMASKGGEN' A
#
# COMPACT_ATOMS: atom_id res chain seq x y z
N MET A 1 22.44 -16.15 -9.04
CA MET A 1 21.06 -16.30 -9.56
C MET A 1 20.03 -16.55 -8.45
N LEU A 2 20.37 -17.28 -7.37
CA LEU A 2 19.49 -17.49 -6.21
C LEU A 2 19.52 -16.31 -5.22
N PHE A 3 20.71 -15.73 -4.97
CA PHE A 3 20.91 -14.60 -4.05
C PHE A 3 20.17 -13.32 -4.49
N THR A 4 20.16 -13.02 -5.79
CA THR A 4 19.41 -11.88 -6.35
C THR A 4 17.89 -12.07 -6.27
N ARG A 5 17.40 -13.31 -6.42
CA ARG A 5 15.98 -13.63 -6.25
C ARG A 5 15.52 -13.47 -4.80
N LEU A 6 16.31 -13.94 -3.84
CA LEU A 6 16.01 -13.79 -2.41
C LEU A 6 16.00 -12.32 -1.99
N PHE A 7 16.97 -11.53 -2.48
CA PHE A 7 17.02 -10.10 -2.22
C PHE A 7 15.81 -9.36 -2.82
N SER A 8 15.39 -9.73 -4.03
CA SER A 8 14.19 -9.16 -4.67
C SER A 8 12.90 -9.51 -3.93
N MET A 9 12.81 -10.70 -3.32
CA MET A 9 11.67 -11.12 -2.50
C MET A 9 11.61 -10.35 -1.18
N ILE A 10 12.76 -10.16 -0.52
CA ILE A 10 12.89 -9.32 0.68
C ILE A 10 12.46 -7.88 0.36
N TRP A 11 12.88 -7.36 -0.80
CA TRP A 11 12.57 -6.00 -1.22
C TRP A 11 11.08 -5.80 -1.49
N ALA A 12 10.40 -6.79 -2.09
CA ALA A 12 8.96 -6.75 -2.28
C ALA A 12 8.19 -6.72 -0.96
N TYR A 13 8.63 -7.51 0.04
CA TYR A 13 8.03 -7.48 1.38
C TYR A 13 8.28 -6.15 2.11
N PHE A 14 9.48 -5.58 1.92
CA PHE A 14 9.85 -4.29 2.49
C PHE A 14 9.03 -3.14 1.88
N ASP A 15 8.77 -3.18 0.57
CA ASP A 15 7.95 -2.20 -0.14
C ASP A 15 6.51 -2.15 0.42
N VAL A 16 5.89 -3.32 0.60
CA VAL A 16 4.55 -3.44 1.20
C VAL A 16 4.54 -2.95 2.65
N LEU A 17 5.57 -3.26 3.45
CA LEU A 17 5.70 -2.77 4.81
C LEU A 17 5.79 -1.23 4.86
N CYS A 18 6.58 -0.64 3.97
CA CYS A 18 6.72 0.81 3.86
C CYS A 18 5.41 1.47 3.45
N PHE A 19 4.66 0.86 2.52
CA PHE A 19 3.33 1.32 2.12
C PHE A 19 2.35 1.30 3.31
N VAL A 20 2.29 0.21 4.06
CA VAL A 20 1.39 0.08 5.23
C VAL A 20 1.75 1.09 6.32
N LEU A 21 3.04 1.25 6.62
CA LEU A 21 3.52 2.26 7.57
C LEU A 21 3.16 3.69 7.13
N GLY A 22 3.36 4.00 5.85
CA GLY A 22 2.97 5.28 5.27
C GLY A 22 1.47 5.54 5.38
N ALA A 23 0.64 4.55 5.03
CA ALA A 23 -0.81 4.64 5.13
C ALA A 23 -1.27 4.86 6.58
N VAL A 24 -0.71 4.13 7.54
CA VAL A 24 -1.03 4.29 8.97
C VAL A 24 -0.60 5.68 9.48
N CYS A 25 0.56 6.18 9.07
CA CYS A 25 1.01 7.54 9.41
C CYS A 25 0.09 8.62 8.83
N ILE A 26 -0.31 8.52 7.56
CA ILE A 26 -1.19 9.51 6.90
C ILE A 26 -2.58 9.48 7.54
N VAL A 27 -3.16 8.30 7.74
CA VAL A 27 -4.47 8.15 8.38
C VAL A 27 -4.41 8.63 9.83
N GLY A 28 -3.39 8.22 10.59
CA GLY A 28 -3.17 8.67 11.97
C GLY A 28 -3.01 10.18 12.07
N PHE A 29 -2.28 10.80 11.14
CA PHE A 29 -2.18 12.26 11.05
C PHE A 29 -3.53 12.91 10.71
N ALA A 30 -4.30 12.34 9.78
CA ALA A 30 -5.62 12.87 9.45
C ALA A 30 -6.61 12.81 10.63
N PHE A 31 -6.49 11.82 11.51
CA PHE A 31 -7.27 11.76 12.76
C PHE A 31 -6.94 12.92 13.72
N THR A 32 -5.74 13.51 13.66
CA THR A 32 -5.39 14.69 14.48
C THR A 32 -6.11 15.97 14.03
N PHE A 33 -6.51 16.05 12.76
CA PHE A 33 -7.29 17.18 12.21
C PHE A 33 -8.80 17.05 12.47
N GLY A 34 -9.26 15.85 12.83
CA GLY A 34 -10.65 15.58 13.21
C GLY A 34 -11.14 14.22 12.75
N PHE A 35 -12.17 13.70 13.43
CA PHE A 35 -12.71 12.37 13.18
C PHE A 35 -13.21 12.18 11.73
N SER A 36 -13.88 13.19 11.17
CA SER A 36 -14.34 13.18 9.79
C SER A 36 -13.20 13.12 8.77
N TRP A 37 -12.08 13.80 9.06
CA TRP A 37 -10.88 13.78 8.21
C TRP A 37 -10.17 12.42 8.26
N GLY A 38 -10.12 11.78 9.43
CA GLY A 38 -9.58 10.43 9.58
C GLY A 38 -10.35 9.38 8.78
N ILE A 39 -11.70 9.44 8.80
CA ILE A 39 -12.55 8.52 8.02
C ILE A 39 -12.34 8.75 6.52
N LEU A 40 -12.30 10.02 6.08
CA LEU A 40 -12.08 10.36 4.68
C LEU A 40 -10.70 9.89 4.19
N ALA A 41 -9.65 10.11 4.97
CA ALA A 41 -8.30 9.63 4.65
C ALA A 41 -8.22 8.10 4.58
N THR A 42 -8.92 7.40 5.48
CA THR A 42 -9.01 5.92 5.46
C THR A 42 -9.69 5.43 4.19
N GLY A 43 -10.80 6.07 3.78
CA GLY A 43 -11.50 5.75 2.55
C GLY A 43 -10.63 5.94 1.29
N ILE A 44 -9.89 7.04 1.23
CA ILE A 44 -8.95 7.31 0.12
C ILE A 44 -7.83 6.26 0.10
N ALA A 45 -7.26 5.91 1.27
CA ALA A 45 -6.21 4.91 1.35
C ALA A 45 -6.69 3.54 0.83
N LEU A 46 -7.88 3.09 1.25
CA LEU A 46 -8.48 1.84 0.76
C LEU A 46 -8.79 1.89 -0.73
N PHE A 47 -9.28 3.02 -1.24
CA PHE A 47 -9.54 3.20 -2.67
C PHE A 47 -8.24 3.07 -3.48
N PHE A 48 -7.17 3.75 -3.07
CA PHE A 48 -5.86 3.65 -3.73
C PHE A 48 -5.28 2.24 -3.66
N THR A 49 -5.40 1.56 -2.51
CA THR A 49 -4.95 0.17 -2.38
C THR A 49 -5.72 -0.76 -3.31
N GLY A 50 -7.05 -0.62 -3.39
CA GLY A 50 -7.89 -1.40 -4.32
C GLY A 50 -7.52 -1.13 -5.79
N PHE A 51 -7.39 0.13 -6.16
CA PHE A 51 -7.01 0.55 -7.51
C PHE A 51 -5.62 0.02 -7.92
N LEU A 52 -4.62 0.12 -7.03
CA LEU A 52 -3.29 -0.43 -7.25
C LEU A 52 -3.33 -1.96 -7.37
N SER A 53 -4.16 -2.63 -6.57
CA SER A 53 -4.34 -4.08 -6.66
C SER A 53 -4.94 -4.49 -8.00
N GLU A 54 -5.91 -3.75 -8.53
CA GLU A 54 -6.49 -4.01 -9.86
C GLU A 54 -5.48 -3.73 -10.98
N LEU A 55 -4.70 -2.66 -10.88
CA LEU A 55 -3.62 -2.32 -11.83
C LEU A 55 -2.55 -3.41 -11.89
N MET A 56 -2.17 -3.95 -10.73
CA MET A 56 -1.22 -5.05 -10.61
C MET A 56 -1.81 -6.37 -11.13
N ALA A 57 -3.08 -6.64 -10.81
CA ALA A 57 -3.79 -7.83 -11.32
C ALA A 57 -3.98 -7.79 -12.84
N SER A 58 -4.23 -6.61 -13.41
CA SER A 58 -4.36 -6.40 -14.86
C SER A 58 -3.08 -6.74 -15.61
N LYS A 59 -1.91 -6.46 -15.03
CA LYS A 59 -0.60 -6.90 -15.55
C LYS A 59 -0.33 -8.41 -15.39
N GLY A 60 -1.05 -9.09 -14.51
CA GLY A 60 -0.95 -10.55 -14.32
C GLY A 60 -1.93 -11.37 -15.16
N GLY A 61 -2.86 -10.71 -15.86
CA GLY A 61 -3.96 -11.32 -16.62
C GLY A 61 -3.64 -11.68 -18.07
N GLU A 62 -2.41 -11.49 -18.54
CA GLU A 62 -1.94 -12.03 -19.83
C GLU A 62 -1.25 -13.39 -19.59
N ASN A 63 -2.05 -14.43 -19.37
CA ASN A 63 -1.68 -15.81 -19.68
C ASN A 63 -2.88 -16.49 -20.34
#